data_AF-A0A937TZA4-F1
#
_entry.id   AF-A0A937TZA4-F1
#
_cell.length_a   1.000
_cell.length_b   1.000
_cell.length_c   1.000
_cell.angle_alpha   90.00
_cell.angle_beta   90.00
_cell.angle_gamma   90.00
#
_symmetry.space_group_name_H-M   'P 1'
#
loop_
_entity.id
_entity.type
_entity.pdbx_description
1 polymer ?
#
loop_
_entity_poly.entity_id
_entity_poly.type
_entity_poly.pdbx_seq_one_letter_code
_entity_poly.pdbx_strand_id
1 'polypeptide(L)'
;MTTDEKQAIKEFCSQYAWLRWVYDDYLALYEKGPERIQLLHEVAPHFFERLNRILVQHIELGICKLTDPPGRKGQKNLTIKYILELIGEKESKKLGLDVLAKSILVIRPYIIKGRNKAIAHLDRDALVSKSIFNQYPREVLDRFWESLREFVDKVRKHYFGSIIGEVIDNKGAIGLVGALKKGVHWKDYFSDHTDLCASAVREMRYKNA
;
A
#
# COMPACT_ATOMS: atom_id res chain seq x y z
N MET A 1 13.45 -19.65 20.90
CA MET A 1 12.30 -19.02 20.23
C MET A 1 11.26 -20.10 19.95
N THR A 2 10.02 -19.88 20.37
CA THR A 2 8.91 -20.82 20.20
C THR A 2 8.40 -20.82 18.76
N THR A 3 7.63 -21.84 18.39
CA THR A 3 6.94 -21.89 17.08
C THR A 3 6.02 -20.68 16.88
N ASP A 4 5.35 -20.23 17.95
CA ASP A 4 4.43 -19.10 17.92
C ASP A 4 5.14 -17.77 17.64
N GLU A 5 6.34 -17.57 18.19
CA GLU A 5 7.14 -16.37 17.96
C GLU A 5 7.61 -16.29 16.50
N LYS A 6 8.08 -17.40 15.92
CA LYS A 6 8.41 -17.49 14.49
C LYS A 6 7.19 -17.19 13.61
N GLN A 7 6.04 -17.75 13.96
CA GLN A 7 4.82 -17.51 13.19
C GLN A 7 4.40 -16.03 13.25
N ALA A 8 4.48 -15.39 14.41
CA ALA A 8 4.17 -13.97 14.56
C ALA A 8 5.07 -13.08 13.68
N ILE A 9 6.37 -13.38 13.61
CA ILE A 9 7.31 -12.66 12.74
C ILE A 9 6.97 -12.88 11.26
N LYS A 10 6.64 -14.11 10.87
CA LYS A 10 6.24 -14.43 9.50
C LYS A 10 4.99 -13.66 9.10
N GLU A 11 3.98 -13.61 9.96
CA GLU A 11 2.76 -12.83 9.72
C GLU A 11 3.05 -11.33 9.62
N PHE A 12 3.90 -10.78 10.49
CA PHE A 12 4.30 -9.38 10.39
C PHE A 12 5.00 -9.05 9.06
N CYS A 13 5.89 -9.93 8.59
CA CYS A 13 6.53 -9.82 7.27
C CYS A 13 5.50 -9.84 6.13
N SER A 14 4.50 -10.72 6.21
CA SER A 14 3.40 -10.79 5.23
C SER A 14 2.55 -9.52 5.24
N GLN A 15 2.24 -8.96 6.40
CA GLN A 15 1.49 -7.70 6.51
C GLN A 15 2.26 -6.53 5.89
N TYR A 16 3.57 -6.45 6.12
CA TYR A 16 4.42 -5.48 5.44
C TYR A 16 4.37 -5.66 3.92
N ALA A 17 4.61 -6.87 3.41
CA ALA A 17 4.64 -7.14 1.98
C ALA A 17 3.30 -6.79 1.30
N TRP A 18 2.19 -7.17 1.93
CA TRP A 18 0.85 -6.81 1.49
C TRP A 18 0.64 -5.30 1.41
N LEU A 19 0.96 -4.58 2.50
CA LEU A 19 0.77 -3.14 2.54
C LEU A 19 1.66 -2.44 1.50
N ARG A 20 2.88 -2.95 1.29
CA ARG A 20 3.79 -2.43 0.28
C ARG A 20 3.25 -2.64 -1.13
N TRP A 21 2.71 -3.81 -1.46
CA TRP A 21 2.03 -4.06 -2.74
C TRP A 21 0.92 -3.05 -3.01
N VAL A 22 0.05 -2.84 -2.03
CA VAL A 22 -1.06 -1.87 -2.17
C VAL A 22 -0.55 -0.45 -2.40
N TYR A 23 0.54 -0.06 -1.72
CA TYR A 23 1.18 1.24 -1.95
C TYR A 23 1.83 1.33 -3.33
N ASP A 24 2.52 0.29 -3.80
CA ASP A 24 3.12 0.26 -5.13
C ASP A 24 2.06 0.31 -6.25
N ASP A 25 0.91 -0.34 -6.05
CA ASP A 25 -0.25 -0.22 -6.94
C ASP A 25 -0.79 1.22 -6.97
N TYR A 26 -0.91 1.87 -5.81
CA TYR A 26 -1.26 3.29 -5.74
C TYR A 26 -0.26 4.15 -6.52
N LEU A 27 1.05 3.95 -6.32
CA LEU A 27 2.07 4.69 -7.04
C LEU A 27 1.98 4.46 -8.56
N ALA A 28 1.77 3.23 -8.99
CA ALA A 28 1.67 2.86 -10.40
C ALA A 28 0.42 3.44 -11.08
N LEU A 29 -0.68 3.59 -10.35
CA LEU A 29 -1.92 4.15 -10.88
C LEU A 29 -1.93 5.69 -10.82
N TYR A 30 -1.48 6.31 -9.74
CA TYR A 30 -1.76 7.73 -9.48
C TYR A 30 -0.51 8.63 -9.43
N GLU A 31 0.70 8.09 -9.29
CA GLU A 31 1.94 8.87 -9.10
C GLU A 31 2.93 8.71 -10.27
N LYS A 32 2.42 8.43 -11.48
CA LYS A 32 3.23 8.28 -12.72
C LYS A 32 3.10 9.45 -13.71
N GLY A 33 2.41 10.52 -13.35
CA GLY A 33 2.28 11.73 -14.17
C GLY A 33 0.88 11.96 -14.76
N PRO A 34 0.66 13.13 -15.39
CA PRO A 34 -0.66 13.56 -15.84
C PRO A 34 -1.27 12.65 -16.93
N GLU A 35 -0.46 12.09 -17.84
CA GLU A 35 -0.93 11.19 -18.90
C GLU A 35 -1.51 9.90 -18.33
N ARG A 36 -0.95 9.41 -17.20
CA ARG A 36 -1.49 8.26 -16.48
C ARG A 36 -2.89 8.57 -15.95
N ILE A 37 -3.05 9.72 -15.30
CA ILE A 37 -4.33 10.15 -14.73
C ILE A 37 -5.37 10.34 -15.84
N GLN A 38 -4.97 10.94 -16.96
CA GLN A 38 -5.84 11.12 -18.12
C GLN A 38 -6.36 9.79 -18.66
N LEU A 39 -5.49 8.79 -18.85
CA LEU A 39 -5.88 7.46 -19.29
C LEU A 39 -6.92 6.82 -18.34
N LEU A 40 -6.67 6.88 -17.03
CA LEU A 40 -7.60 6.31 -16.04
C LEU A 40 -8.95 7.04 -16.07
N HIS A 41 -8.93 8.36 -16.18
CA HIS A 41 -10.11 9.20 -16.24
C HIS A 41 -10.91 8.99 -17.53
N GLU A 42 -10.26 8.75 -18.66
CA GLU A 42 -10.93 8.45 -19.93
C GLU A 42 -11.64 7.09 -19.91
N VAL A 43 -10.98 6.07 -19.36
CA VAL A 43 -11.50 4.70 -19.39
C VAL A 43 -12.64 4.50 -18.40
N ALA A 44 -12.46 4.88 -17.14
CA ALA A 44 -13.43 4.59 -16.08
C ALA A 44 -13.31 5.58 -14.90
N PRO A 45 -13.70 6.85 -15.08
CA PRO A 45 -13.37 7.94 -14.16
C PRO A 45 -13.87 7.68 -12.74
N HIS A 46 -15.15 7.29 -12.59
CA HIS A 46 -15.73 7.03 -11.27
C HIS A 46 -15.16 5.79 -10.58
N PHE A 47 -14.72 4.79 -11.34
CA PHE A 47 -14.09 3.61 -10.76
C PHE A 47 -12.73 3.96 -10.17
N PHE A 48 -11.87 4.62 -10.95
CA PHE A 48 -10.54 5.01 -10.50
C PHE A 48 -10.59 6.10 -9.42
N GLU A 49 -11.58 6.98 -9.43
CA GLU A 49 -11.79 7.91 -8.32
C GLU A 49 -12.11 7.16 -7.00
N ARG A 50 -13.04 6.19 -7.03
CA ARG A 50 -13.37 5.40 -5.83
C ARG A 50 -12.18 4.56 -5.37
N LEU A 51 -11.49 3.92 -6.32
CA LEU A 51 -10.32 3.09 -6.03
C LEU A 51 -9.20 3.91 -5.38
N ASN A 52 -8.93 5.12 -5.89
CA ASN A 52 -7.96 6.04 -5.29
C ASN A 52 -8.28 6.29 -3.81
N ARG A 53 -9.54 6.65 -3.50
CA ARG A 53 -9.99 6.91 -2.12
C ARG A 53 -9.82 5.68 -1.22
N ILE A 54 -10.19 4.50 -1.71
CA ILE A 54 -10.06 3.23 -0.96
C ILE A 54 -8.60 2.92 -0.67
N LEU A 55 -7.73 3.04 -1.67
CA LEU A 55 -6.30 2.75 -1.54
C LEU A 55 -5.65 3.67 -0.51
N VAL A 56 -5.87 4.98 -0.63
CA VAL A 56 -5.32 5.97 0.30
C VAL A 56 -5.75 5.68 1.74
N GLN A 57 -7.04 5.42 1.96
CA GLN A 57 -7.56 5.06 3.29
C GLN A 57 -6.94 3.77 3.83
N HIS A 58 -6.83 2.74 2.99
CA HIS A 58 -6.27 1.45 3.38
C HIS A 58 -4.78 1.54 3.72
N ILE A 59 -4.01 2.30 2.93
CA ILE A 59 -2.60 2.53 3.15
C ILE A 59 -2.38 3.22 4.50
N GLU A 60 -3.05 4.35 4.75
CA GLU A 60 -2.91 5.06 6.03
C GLU A 60 -3.34 4.20 7.24
N LEU A 61 -4.43 3.45 7.10
CA LEU A 61 -4.87 2.53 8.13
C LEU A 61 -3.84 1.42 8.38
N GLY A 62 -3.22 0.88 7.34
CA GLY A 62 -2.15 -0.11 7.46
C GLY A 62 -0.94 0.45 8.21
N ILE A 63 -0.51 1.67 7.87
CA ILE A 63 0.58 2.36 8.58
C ILE A 63 0.22 2.56 10.05
N CYS A 64 -1.02 2.96 10.35
CA CYS A 64 -1.49 3.09 11.73
C CYS A 64 -1.43 1.77 12.49
N LYS A 65 -1.92 0.67 11.89
CA LYS A 65 -1.91 -0.66 12.51
C LYS A 65 -0.49 -1.15 12.83
N LEU A 66 0.47 -0.91 11.94
CA LEU A 66 1.88 -1.30 12.16
C LEU A 66 2.56 -0.48 13.26
N THR A 67 2.17 0.79 13.39
CA THR A 67 2.78 1.75 14.33
C THR A 67 2.02 1.90 15.65
N ASP A 68 0.86 1.25 15.78
CA ASP A 68 0.02 1.34 16.98
C ASP A 68 0.76 0.82 18.23
N PRO A 69 0.44 1.37 19.42
CA PRO A 69 0.96 0.78 20.64
C PRO A 69 0.51 -0.69 20.75
N PRO A 70 1.28 -1.54 21.43
CA PRO A 70 0.84 -2.90 21.74
C PRO A 70 -0.48 -2.79 22.50
N GLY A 71 -1.45 -3.62 22.12
CA GLY A 71 -2.82 -3.54 22.62
C GLY A 71 -2.91 -3.53 24.16
N ARG A 72 -4.08 -3.12 24.68
CA ARG A 72 -4.37 -3.26 26.11
C ARG A 72 -4.47 -4.74 26.48
N LYS A 73 -4.10 -5.08 27.72
CA LYS A 73 -4.06 -6.42 28.33
C LYS A 73 -4.94 -7.46 27.61
N GLY A 74 -4.31 -8.47 27.00
CA GLY A 74 -4.96 -9.65 26.43
C GLY A 74 -4.87 -9.77 24.90
N GLN A 75 -4.75 -8.66 24.16
CA GLN A 75 -4.66 -8.67 22.69
C GLN A 75 -3.29 -8.18 22.21
N LYS A 76 -2.50 -9.08 21.61
CA LYS A 76 -1.18 -8.77 21.03
C LYS A 76 -1.35 -8.38 19.56
N ASN A 77 -1.36 -7.08 19.28
CA ASN A 77 -1.31 -6.58 17.91
C ASN A 77 0.10 -6.79 17.33
N LEU A 78 0.20 -7.28 16.09
CA LEU A 78 1.46 -7.41 15.34
C LEU A 78 2.00 -6.03 14.91
N THR A 79 2.47 -5.28 15.88
CA THR A 79 3.01 -3.91 15.75
C THR A 79 4.53 -3.94 15.78
N ILE A 80 5.17 -2.87 15.31
CA ILE A 80 6.64 -2.70 15.41
C ILE A 80 7.11 -2.85 16.86
N LYS A 81 6.37 -2.28 17.82
CA LYS A 81 6.71 -2.40 19.24
C LYS A 81 6.58 -3.83 19.74
N TYR A 82 5.54 -4.57 19.33
CA TYR A 82 5.41 -6.00 19.65
C TYR A 82 6.59 -6.82 19.12
N ILE A 83 7.03 -6.55 17.88
CA ILE A 83 8.19 -7.24 17.29
C ILE A 83 9.47 -6.93 18.06
N LEU A 84 9.69 -5.68 18.49
CA LEU A 84 10.83 -5.33 19.33
C LEU A 84 10.79 -6.04 20.70
N GLU A 85 9.61 -6.12 21.32
CA GLU A 85 9.42 -6.84 22.59
C GLU A 85 9.73 -8.34 22.44
N LEU A 86 9.31 -8.93 21.32
CA LEU A 86 9.56 -10.33 20.98
C LEU A 86 11.05 -10.64 20.74
N ILE A 87 11.76 -9.73 20.07
CA ILE A 87 13.21 -9.86 19.80
C ILE A 87 14.04 -9.65 21.07
N GLY A 88 13.53 -8.81 21.97
CA GLY A 88 14.23 -8.41 23.19
C GLY A 88 15.22 -7.28 22.94
N GLU A 89 15.51 -6.53 24.00
CA GLU A 89 16.26 -5.27 23.93
C GLU A 89 17.70 -5.46 23.42
N LYS A 90 18.40 -6.49 23.91
CA LYS A 90 19.81 -6.75 23.57
C LYS A 90 19.97 -7.01 22.08
N GLU A 91 19.17 -7.91 21.52
CA GLU A 91 19.27 -8.27 20.11
C GLU A 91 18.72 -7.14 19.22
N SER A 92 17.67 -6.44 19.65
CA SER A 92 17.14 -5.27 18.95
C SER A 92 18.19 -4.17 18.77
N LYS A 93 18.96 -3.85 19.84
CA LYS A 93 20.06 -2.87 19.77
C LYS A 93 21.18 -3.34 18.85
N LYS A 94 21.59 -4.62 18.96
CA LYS A 94 22.63 -5.21 18.12
C LYS A 94 22.28 -5.15 16.63
N LEU A 95 21.00 -5.33 16.29
CA LEU A 95 20.49 -5.23 14.93
C LEU A 95 20.16 -3.78 14.50
N GLY A 96 20.20 -2.81 15.42
CA GLY A 96 19.84 -1.41 15.17
C GLY A 96 18.35 -1.20 14.90
N LEU A 97 17.48 -2.08 15.41
CA LEU A 97 16.03 -2.05 15.16
C LEU A 97 15.35 -0.91 15.91
N ASP A 98 15.91 -0.45 17.02
CA ASP A 98 15.39 0.67 17.81
C ASP A 98 15.52 2.00 17.06
N VAL A 99 16.62 2.20 16.34
CA VAL A 99 16.83 3.38 15.48
C VAL A 99 15.83 3.37 14.32
N LEU A 100 15.67 2.22 13.66
CA LEU A 100 14.71 2.05 12.58
C LEU A 100 13.27 2.26 13.08
N ALA A 101 12.91 1.69 14.22
CA ALA A 101 11.58 1.88 14.81
C ALA A 101 11.29 3.36 15.13
N LYS A 102 12.27 4.09 15.67
CA LYS A 102 12.13 5.55 15.89
C LYS A 102 11.89 6.29 14.57
N SER A 103 12.65 5.97 13.53
CA SER A 103 12.48 6.54 12.18
C SER A 103 11.09 6.26 11.61
N ILE A 104 10.62 5.01 11.72
CA ILE A 104 9.29 4.59 11.26
C ILE A 104 8.20 5.37 11.99
N LEU A 105 8.34 5.58 13.31
CA LEU A 105 7.32 6.25 14.12
C LEU A 105 7.20 7.75 13.86
N VAL A 106 8.12 8.38 13.12
CA VAL A 106 8.05 9.81 12.73
C VAL A 106 6.78 10.12 11.92
N ILE A 107 6.25 9.16 11.15
CA ILE A 107 5.03 9.36 10.36
C ILE A 107 3.77 9.49 11.23
N ARG A 108 3.81 9.00 12.46
CA ARG A 108 2.63 8.78 13.31
C ARG A 108 1.82 10.05 13.62
N PRO A 109 2.43 11.21 13.94
CA PRO A 109 1.68 12.44 14.19
C PRO A 109 0.86 12.92 12.99
N TYR A 110 1.29 12.61 11.76
CA TYR A 110 0.61 13.01 10.54
C TYR A 110 -0.65 12.16 10.27
N ILE A 111 -0.57 10.85 10.50
CA ILE A 111 -1.65 9.91 10.15
C ILE A 111 -2.66 9.68 11.28
N ILE A 112 -2.32 9.98 12.54
CA ILE A 112 -3.22 9.69 13.66
C ILE A 112 -4.50 10.54 13.62
N LYS A 113 -4.41 11.77 13.10
CA LYS A 113 -5.57 12.63 12.86
C LYS A 113 -6.44 12.07 11.73
N GLY A 114 -5.81 11.64 10.64
CA GLY A 114 -6.46 10.96 9.52
C GLY A 114 -7.23 9.74 10.00
N ARG A 115 -6.59 8.83 10.76
CA ARG A 115 -7.24 7.67 11.40
C ARG A 115 -8.46 8.04 12.23
N ASN A 116 -8.31 8.98 13.16
CA ASN A 116 -9.39 9.33 14.09
C ASN A 116 -10.60 9.91 13.35
N LYS A 117 -10.37 10.65 12.25
CA LYS A 117 -11.45 11.22 11.44
C LYS A 117 -12.05 10.24 10.43
N ALA A 118 -11.20 9.39 9.84
CA ALA A 118 -11.59 8.37 8.86
C ALA A 118 -12.41 7.23 9.46
N ILE A 119 -12.09 6.82 10.70
CA ILE A 119 -12.65 5.60 11.31
C ILE A 119 -13.76 5.93 12.31
N ALA A 120 -13.70 7.07 13.01
CA ALA A 120 -14.59 7.28 14.14
C ALA A 120 -15.94 7.89 13.77
N HIS A 121 -16.06 8.84 12.82
CA HIS A 121 -17.27 9.69 12.83
C HIS A 121 -17.85 10.25 11.53
N LEU A 122 -17.43 9.86 10.30
CA LEU A 122 -17.93 10.53 9.08
C LEU A 122 -17.93 12.07 9.27
N ASP A 123 -16.86 12.56 9.90
CA ASP A 123 -16.81 13.91 10.45
C ASP A 123 -17.08 14.91 9.32
N ARG A 124 -18.18 15.66 9.45
CA ARG A 124 -18.72 16.56 8.41
C ARG A 124 -17.66 17.52 7.91
N ASP A 125 -16.84 18.06 8.80
CA ASP A 125 -15.82 19.05 8.45
C ASP A 125 -14.60 18.39 7.78
N ALA A 126 -14.32 17.14 8.16
CA ALA A 126 -13.28 16.30 7.56
C ALA A 126 -13.65 15.81 6.14
N LEU A 127 -14.94 15.58 5.87
CA LEU A 127 -15.46 15.18 4.56
C LEU A 127 -15.60 16.36 3.58
N VAL A 128 -15.88 17.55 4.10
CA VAL A 128 -15.98 18.79 3.31
C VAL A 128 -14.60 19.32 2.94
N SER A 129 -13.58 19.14 3.79
CA SER A 129 -12.17 19.40 3.42
C SER A 129 -11.60 18.19 2.67
N LYS A 130 -11.35 18.30 1.37
CA LYS A 130 -10.81 17.23 0.50
C LYS A 130 -9.42 16.66 0.90
N SER A 131 -8.88 16.99 2.07
CA SER A 131 -7.45 16.96 2.36
C SER A 131 -7.09 16.30 3.69
N ILE A 132 -7.91 15.41 4.28
CA ILE A 132 -7.54 14.77 5.56
C ILE A 132 -6.52 13.62 5.43
N PHE A 133 -6.36 13.08 4.23
CA PHE A 133 -5.40 12.03 3.91
C PHE A 133 -4.20 12.61 3.15
N ASN A 134 -3.05 11.94 3.21
CA ASN A 134 -1.77 12.35 2.63
C ASN A 134 -1.22 13.66 3.21
N GLN A 135 -1.52 13.96 4.48
CA GLN A 135 -1.02 15.14 5.19
C GLN A 135 0.41 14.97 5.72
N TYR A 136 1.28 14.26 5.01
CA TYR A 136 2.69 14.06 5.39
C TYR A 136 3.62 14.52 4.27
N PRO A 137 4.78 15.11 4.60
CA PRO A 137 5.81 15.41 3.61
C PRO A 137 6.25 14.13 2.88
N ARG A 138 6.54 14.22 1.58
CA ARG A 138 6.98 13.08 0.77
C ARG A 138 8.22 12.42 1.37
N GLU A 139 9.14 13.22 1.87
CA GLU A 139 10.39 12.76 2.50
C GLU A 139 10.13 11.95 3.77
N VAL A 140 9.06 12.26 4.52
CA VAL A 140 8.66 11.49 5.70
C VAL A 140 8.09 10.13 5.29
N LEU A 141 7.30 10.09 4.21
CA LEU A 141 6.75 8.86 3.67
C LEU A 141 7.82 7.95 3.08
N ASP A 142 8.74 8.51 2.30
CA ASP A 142 9.85 7.76 1.70
C ASP A 142 10.74 7.15 2.78
N ARG A 143 11.11 7.96 3.79
CA ARG A 143 11.86 7.49 4.95
C ARG A 143 11.12 6.42 5.73
N PHE A 144 9.80 6.54 5.88
CA PHE A 144 8.97 5.52 6.52
C PHE A 144 9.10 4.18 5.79
N TRP A 145 8.92 4.16 4.47
CA TRP A 145 9.00 2.93 3.68
C TRP A 145 10.39 2.32 3.67
N GLU A 146 11.42 3.15 3.53
CA GLU A 146 12.82 2.71 3.58
C GLU A 146 13.16 2.07 4.93
N SER A 147 12.81 2.77 6.02
CA SER A 147 13.09 2.29 7.38
C SER A 147 12.30 1.02 7.71
N LEU A 148 11.04 0.93 7.25
CA LEU A 148 10.19 -0.24 7.46
C LEU A 148 10.72 -1.45 6.67
N ARG A 149 11.15 -1.26 5.42
CA ARG A 149 11.78 -2.32 4.62
C ARG A 149 13.02 -2.84 5.33
N GLU A 150 13.93 -1.95 5.73
CA GLU A 150 15.17 -2.34 6.40
C GLU A 150 14.89 -3.04 7.73
N PHE A 151 13.90 -2.57 8.50
CA PHE A 151 13.46 -3.22 9.73
C PHE A 151 13.01 -4.65 9.47
N VAL A 152 12.08 -4.85 8.51
CA VAL A 152 11.53 -6.17 8.19
C VAL A 152 12.60 -7.10 7.64
N ASP A 153 13.49 -6.61 6.77
CA ASP A 153 14.58 -7.41 6.20
C ASP A 153 15.58 -7.84 7.27
N LYS A 154 15.94 -6.98 8.22
CA LYS A 154 16.82 -7.35 9.34
C LYS A 154 16.18 -8.39 10.25
N VAL A 155 14.91 -8.20 10.60
CA VAL A 155 14.15 -9.16 11.42
C VAL A 155 14.06 -10.51 10.70
N ARG A 156 13.66 -10.51 9.43
CA ARG A 156 13.50 -11.76 8.66
C ARG A 156 14.84 -12.46 8.43
N LYS A 157 15.91 -11.72 8.14
CA LYS A 157 17.25 -12.28 7.98
C LYS A 157 17.73 -12.93 9.27
N HIS A 158 17.50 -12.29 10.41
CA HIS A 158 17.89 -12.83 11.71
C HIS A 158 17.20 -14.17 12.01
N TYR A 159 15.90 -14.32 11.69
CA TYR A 159 15.13 -15.50 12.08
C TYR A 159 14.99 -16.59 11.01
N PHE A 160 15.11 -16.23 9.74
CA PHE A 160 14.88 -17.12 8.60
C PHE A 160 16.03 -17.13 7.59
N GLY A 161 17.15 -16.46 7.90
CA GLY A 161 18.34 -16.43 7.04
C GLY A 161 18.15 -15.73 5.70
N SER A 162 17.03 -15.04 5.49
CA SER A 162 16.66 -14.45 4.20
C SER A 162 15.95 -13.11 4.35
N ILE A 163 16.09 -12.23 3.35
CA ILE A 163 15.41 -10.92 3.26
C ILE A 163 14.19 -11.01 2.35
N ILE A 164 13.22 -10.11 2.51
CA ILE A 164 12.12 -9.94 1.55
C ILE A 164 12.67 -9.25 0.30
N GLY A 165 13.49 -8.21 0.48
CA GLY A 165 14.06 -7.44 -0.61
C GLY A 165 13.03 -6.54 -1.29
N GLU A 166 13.30 -6.17 -2.54
CA GLU A 166 12.36 -5.40 -3.34
C GLU A 166 11.19 -6.26 -3.80
N VAL A 167 10.01 -5.71 -3.63
CA VAL A 167 8.76 -6.37 -3.97
C VAL A 167 8.32 -5.81 -5.33
N ILE A 168 8.53 -6.58 -6.41
CA ILE A 168 8.17 -6.16 -7.76
C ILE A 168 6.97 -6.99 -8.23
N ASP A 169 5.81 -6.35 -8.38
CA ASP A 169 4.65 -6.95 -9.04
C ASP A 169 4.39 -6.28 -10.39
N ASN A 170 4.78 -6.96 -11.47
CA ASN A 170 4.54 -6.51 -12.85
C ASN A 170 3.17 -6.93 -13.39
N LYS A 171 2.41 -7.76 -12.66
CA LYS A 171 1.07 -8.23 -13.03
C LYS A 171 -0.05 -7.52 -12.25
N GLY A 172 0.27 -6.71 -11.25
CA GLY A 172 -0.63 -5.79 -10.56
C GLY A 172 -1.00 -4.57 -11.41
N ALA A 173 -1.03 -3.39 -10.79
CA ALA A 173 -1.45 -2.14 -11.44
C ALA A 173 -0.69 -1.80 -12.73
N ILE A 174 0.61 -2.14 -12.82
CA ILE A 174 1.41 -1.91 -14.03
C ILE A 174 0.85 -2.71 -15.20
N GLY A 175 0.54 -3.99 -14.99
CA GLY A 175 -0.07 -4.86 -15.98
C GLY A 175 -1.44 -4.37 -16.42
N LEU A 176 -2.28 -3.95 -15.46
CA LEU A 176 -3.58 -3.35 -15.73
C LEU A 176 -3.45 -2.14 -16.66
N VAL A 177 -2.55 -1.20 -16.36
CA VAL A 177 -2.41 -0.02 -17.21
C VAL A 177 -1.85 -0.36 -18.59
N GLY A 178 -0.96 -1.35 -18.70
CA GLY A 178 -0.56 -1.90 -20.00
C GLY A 178 -1.75 -2.39 -20.83
N ALA A 179 -2.72 -3.05 -20.19
CA ALA A 179 -3.95 -3.49 -20.84
C ALA A 179 -4.87 -2.31 -21.22
N LEU A 180 -5.04 -1.33 -20.34
CA LEU A 180 -5.86 -0.13 -20.61
C LEU A 180 -5.33 0.66 -21.80
N LYS A 181 -4.01 0.89 -21.86
CA LYS A 181 -3.36 1.55 -22.99
C LYS A 181 -3.68 0.85 -24.31
N LYS A 182 -3.54 -0.48 -24.35
CA LYS A 182 -3.88 -1.28 -25.53
C LYS A 182 -5.36 -1.15 -25.90
N GLY A 183 -6.25 -1.13 -24.92
CA GLY A 183 -7.69 -0.96 -25.14
C GLY A 183 -8.05 0.39 -25.77
N VAL A 184 -7.45 1.48 -25.28
CA VAL A 184 -7.67 2.83 -25.85
C VAL A 184 -7.07 2.93 -27.25
N HIS A 185 -5.82 2.52 -27.45
CA HIS A 185 -5.20 2.52 -28.79
C HIS A 185 -5.99 1.70 -29.81
N TRP A 186 -6.56 0.56 -29.40
CA TRP A 186 -7.41 -0.24 -30.25
C TRP A 186 -8.69 0.52 -30.63
N LYS A 187 -9.34 1.19 -29.67
CA LYS A 187 -10.54 1.99 -29.93
C LYS A 187 -10.24 3.12 -30.93
N ASP A 188 -9.14 3.83 -30.76
CA ASP A 188 -8.71 4.92 -31.64
C ASP A 188 -8.44 4.43 -33.07
N TYR A 189 -7.72 3.31 -33.19
CA TYR A 189 -7.43 2.70 -34.50
C TYR A 189 -8.70 2.38 -35.29
N PHE A 190 -9.74 1.87 -34.63
CA PHE A 190 -11.01 1.54 -35.30
C PHE A 190 -11.95 2.73 -35.49
N SER A 191 -11.89 3.77 -34.64
CA SER A 191 -12.66 5.00 -34.90
C SER A 191 -12.14 5.74 -36.13
N ASP A 192 -10.85 5.64 -36.41
CA ASP A 192 -10.20 6.30 -37.54
C ASP A 192 -10.31 5.49 -38.85
N HIS A 193 -10.75 4.23 -38.76
CA HIS A 193 -10.87 3.29 -39.90
C HIS A 193 -12.22 2.56 -39.87
N THR A 194 -13.32 3.28 -40.14
CA THR A 194 -14.63 2.61 -40.34
C THR A 194 -14.66 1.92 -41.71
N ASP A 195 -14.65 0.58 -41.70
CA ASP A 195 -15.77 -0.22 -42.18
C ASP A 195 -15.48 -1.72 -42.00
N LEU A 196 -16.50 -2.47 -41.54
CA LEU A 196 -16.55 -3.94 -41.46
C LEU A 196 -15.58 -4.61 -40.46
N CYS A 197 -15.94 -4.64 -39.15
CA CYS A 197 -15.64 -5.78 -38.24
C CYS A 197 -16.03 -5.53 -36.77
N ALA A 198 -16.51 -4.33 -36.40
CA ALA A 198 -16.74 -3.97 -35.00
C ALA A 198 -17.81 -4.84 -34.29
N SER A 199 -18.79 -5.38 -35.02
CA SER A 199 -19.82 -6.27 -34.48
C SER A 199 -19.32 -7.70 -34.24
N ALA A 200 -18.37 -8.21 -35.03
CA ALA A 200 -17.88 -9.59 -34.94
C ALA A 200 -16.84 -9.79 -33.82
N VAL A 201 -16.05 -8.75 -33.49
CA VAL A 201 -14.95 -8.87 -32.50
C VAL A 201 -15.42 -8.68 -31.07
N ARG A 202 -16.49 -7.89 -30.82
CA ARG A 202 -17.07 -7.73 -29.46
C ARG A 202 -17.55 -9.04 -28.84
N GLU A 203 -17.84 -10.05 -29.66
CA GLU A 203 -18.40 -11.32 -29.22
C GLU A 203 -17.37 -12.37 -28.75
N MET A 204 -16.06 -12.17 -28.95
CA MET A 204 -15.13 -13.32 -29.05
C MET A 204 -14.31 -13.71 -27.81
N ARG A 205 -14.56 -13.21 -26.59
CA ARG A 205 -13.87 -13.82 -25.41
C ARG A 205 -14.55 -13.69 -24.06
N TYR A 206 -15.34 -12.63 -23.84
CA TYR A 206 -15.88 -12.31 -22.52
C TYR A 206 -17.31 -11.77 -22.58
N LYS A 207 -18.24 -12.49 -23.24
CA LYS A 207 -19.64 -12.03 -23.40
C LYS A 207 -20.35 -11.67 -22.08
N ASN A 208 -19.82 -12.10 -20.93
CA ASN A 208 -20.38 -11.88 -19.59
C ASN A 208 -19.36 -11.41 -18.53
N ALA A 209 -18.22 -10.83 -18.90
CA ALA A 209 -17.27 -10.26 -17.91
C ALA A 209 -17.54 -8.77 -17.64
#